data_AF-A0A3S4K1Y4-F1
#
_entry.id   AF-A0A3S4K1Y4-F1
#
_cell.length_a   1.000
_cell.length_b   1.000
_cell.length_c   1.000
_cell.angle_alpha   90.00
_cell.angle_beta   90.00
_cell.angle_gamma   90.00
#
_symmetry.space_group_name_H-M   'P 1'
#
loop_
_entity.id
_entity.type
_entity.pdbx_description
1 polymer ?
#
loop_
_entity_poly.entity_id
_entity_poly.type
_entity_poly.pdbx_seq_one_letter_code
_entity_poly.pdbx_strand_id
1 'polypeptide(L)'
;MSEEKLGQQYLAALHQAFPGVVLDEAWQTKDQLTITVKVNYLPEVVEFLYYQQGGWLSVLFGNDERQLCGHYAVYYVMSMELGTKCWVTVRVEVDPNKPEYPSVTPRVPAAVWGEREVRDMYGLIPVGLPDERRLVLPDDWPDELYPLRKDSMDYRQRPAPTTDAETYEFINELGDKKNNVVPIGPLHVTSDEPGHFRLFVDGENIIDADYRLFYVHRGMEKLAETRMGYNEVTFLSDRVCGICGFAHSTAYTTSVENAMGIQVPERAQMIRAILLEVERLHSHLLNLGLACHFTGFDSGFMQFFRVRETSMKMAEILTGARKTYGLNLIGGIRRDLLKEDMIQTRQLAQQMRRDVQELVDMLLSTPNMEQRTVGIGRLEPEIARDFSNVGPMVRASGHARDTRADHPFVGYGLLPMEVHSEQGCDVISRLKVRINEVYTSLNMIDFGLDNLPGGR
;
A
#
# COMPACT_ATOMS: atom_id res chain seq x y z
N MET A 1 -22.84 -24.12 13.22
CA MET A 1 -21.52 -24.75 13.00
C MET A 1 -20.48 -23.70 13.37
N SER A 2 -19.60 -23.93 14.33
CA SER A 2 -18.52 -22.96 14.59
C SER A 2 -17.71 -22.83 13.31
N GLU A 3 -17.62 -21.64 12.74
CA GLU A 3 -16.76 -21.40 11.59
C GLU A 3 -15.32 -21.81 11.94
N GLU A 4 -14.70 -22.57 11.04
CA GLU A 4 -13.33 -23.04 11.22
C GLU A 4 -12.37 -21.84 11.21
N LYS A 5 -11.71 -21.60 12.34
CA LYS A 5 -10.70 -20.55 12.49
C LYS A 5 -9.44 -20.92 11.70
N LEU A 6 -9.08 -20.14 10.69
CA LEU A 6 -7.89 -20.35 9.86
C LEU A 6 -6.61 -19.93 10.59
N GLY A 7 -5.46 -20.38 10.11
CA GLY A 7 -4.15 -20.03 10.68
C GLY A 7 -3.68 -20.89 11.85
N GLN A 8 -4.49 -21.86 12.30
CA GLN A 8 -4.10 -22.82 13.35
C GLN A 8 -2.83 -23.61 12.99
N GLN A 9 -2.60 -23.90 11.70
CA GLN A 9 -1.39 -24.57 11.24
C GLN A 9 -0.11 -23.75 11.51
N TYR A 10 -0.17 -22.43 11.33
CA TYR A 10 0.97 -21.54 11.56
C TYR A 10 1.23 -21.38 13.05
N LEU A 11 0.18 -21.29 13.85
CA LEU A 11 0.26 -21.29 15.31
C LEU A 11 0.89 -22.59 15.83
N ALA A 12 0.46 -23.74 15.33
CA ALA A 12 1.03 -25.04 15.71
C ALA A 12 2.52 -25.13 15.33
N ALA A 13 2.89 -24.71 14.11
CA ALA A 13 4.28 -24.64 13.66
C ALA A 13 5.11 -23.70 14.55
N LEU A 14 4.54 -22.56 14.97
CA LEU A 14 5.19 -21.61 15.86
C LEU A 14 5.40 -22.17 17.26
N HIS A 15 4.41 -22.86 17.84
CA HIS A 15 4.56 -23.53 19.13
C HIS A 15 5.61 -24.64 19.09
N GLN A 16 5.73 -25.34 17.97
CA GLN A 16 6.76 -26.35 17.77
C GLN A 16 8.17 -25.73 17.68
N ALA A 17 8.32 -24.64 16.92
CA ALA A 17 9.60 -23.96 16.73
C ALA A 17 10.04 -23.17 17.96
N PHE A 18 9.10 -22.54 18.67
CA PHE A 18 9.35 -21.65 19.81
C PHE A 18 8.46 -21.99 21.03
N PRO A 19 8.72 -23.11 21.72
CA PRO A 19 7.91 -23.52 22.87
C PRO A 19 7.86 -22.45 23.97
N GLY A 20 6.66 -22.04 24.37
CA GLY A 20 6.45 -21.05 25.45
C GLY A 20 6.80 -19.60 25.08
N VAL A 21 6.94 -19.27 23.80
CA VAL A 21 7.17 -17.88 23.34
C VAL A 21 5.87 -17.13 23.08
N VAL A 22 4.83 -17.80 22.59
CA VAL A 22 3.48 -17.24 22.44
C VAL A 22 2.87 -17.05 23.83
N LEU A 23 2.46 -15.82 24.13
CA LEU A 23 1.86 -15.40 25.40
C LEU A 23 0.33 -15.41 25.35
N ASP A 24 -0.24 -15.01 24.20
CA ASP A 24 -1.68 -14.94 23.97
C ASP A 24 -1.97 -15.13 22.48
N GLU A 25 -3.19 -15.60 22.17
CA GLU A 25 -3.69 -15.76 20.81
C GLU A 25 -5.15 -15.36 20.72
N ALA A 26 -5.50 -14.62 19.69
CA ALA A 26 -6.84 -14.13 19.48
C ALA A 26 -7.20 -14.13 17.99
N TRP A 27 -8.42 -14.56 17.68
CA TRP A 27 -8.98 -14.45 16.34
C TRP A 27 -9.95 -13.27 16.32
N GLN A 28 -9.63 -12.24 15.53
CA GLN A 28 -10.51 -11.10 15.31
C GLN A 28 -11.62 -11.44 14.30
N THR A 29 -11.29 -12.26 13.31
CA THR A 29 -12.22 -12.82 12.32
C THR A 29 -11.90 -14.30 12.10
N LYS A 30 -12.62 -14.97 11.19
CA LYS A 30 -12.32 -16.36 10.81
C LYS A 30 -10.91 -16.56 10.25
N ASP A 31 -10.32 -15.54 9.65
CA ASP A 31 -9.08 -15.58 8.88
C ASP A 31 -8.01 -14.60 9.38
N GLN A 32 -8.25 -13.93 10.51
CA GLN A 32 -7.28 -13.02 11.14
C GLN A 32 -6.91 -13.54 12.53
N LEU A 33 -5.69 -14.07 12.63
CA LEU A 33 -5.08 -14.52 13.87
C LEU A 33 -4.07 -13.46 14.36
N THR A 34 -4.23 -12.96 15.57
CA THR A 34 -3.21 -12.18 16.27
C THR A 34 -2.57 -13.04 17.34
N ILE A 35 -1.24 -13.08 17.35
CA ILE A 35 -0.43 -13.76 18.34
C ILE A 35 0.44 -12.75 19.09
N THR A 36 0.30 -12.71 20.42
CA THR A 36 1.18 -11.90 21.27
C THR A 36 2.37 -12.74 21.67
N VAL A 37 3.60 -12.25 21.44
CA VAL A 37 4.83 -12.99 21.72
C VAL A 37 5.74 -12.26 22.69
N LYS A 38 6.66 -13.00 23.34
CA LYS A 38 7.73 -12.42 24.15
C LYS A 38 8.59 -11.48 23.30
N VAL A 39 8.77 -10.24 23.77
CA VAL A 39 9.53 -9.20 23.06
C VAL A 39 10.92 -9.63 22.58
N ASN A 40 11.65 -10.39 23.39
CA ASN A 40 13.01 -10.85 23.06
C ASN A 40 13.07 -11.89 21.93
N TYR A 41 11.93 -12.46 21.50
CA TYR A 41 11.84 -13.44 20.41
C TYR A 41 11.16 -12.85 19.16
N LEU A 42 10.81 -11.55 19.18
CA LEU A 42 10.12 -10.91 18.08
C LEU A 42 10.85 -11.09 16.72
N PRO A 43 12.17 -10.86 16.61
CA PRO A 43 12.86 -11.00 15.33
C PRO A 43 12.84 -12.44 14.81
N GLU A 44 13.07 -13.43 15.66
CA GLU A 44 13.07 -14.85 15.30
C GLU A 44 11.68 -15.34 14.89
N VAL A 45 10.63 -14.91 15.58
CA VAL A 45 9.24 -15.26 15.26
C VAL A 45 8.83 -14.68 13.91
N VAL A 46 9.13 -13.39 13.68
CA VAL A 46 8.77 -12.73 12.41
C VAL A 46 9.58 -13.31 11.25
N GLU A 47 10.89 -13.53 11.42
CA GLU A 47 11.72 -14.21 10.42
C GLU A 47 11.20 -15.60 10.06
N PHE A 48 10.81 -16.39 11.07
CA PHE A 48 10.25 -17.73 10.86
C PHE A 48 8.94 -17.68 10.07
N LEU A 49 8.00 -16.84 10.46
CA LEU A 49 6.71 -16.72 9.77
C LEU A 49 6.89 -16.17 8.35
N TYR A 50 7.80 -15.22 8.19
CA TYR A 50 8.12 -14.63 6.90
C TYR A 50 8.76 -15.67 5.97
N TYR A 51 9.97 -16.12 6.25
CA TYR A 51 10.73 -16.96 5.32
C TYR A 51 10.31 -18.44 5.33
N GLN A 52 10.08 -19.02 6.51
CA GLN A 52 9.88 -20.47 6.62
C GLN A 52 8.40 -20.88 6.48
N GLN A 53 7.46 -19.99 6.78
CA GLN A 53 6.02 -20.24 6.64
C GLN A 53 5.39 -19.53 5.44
N GLY A 54 6.18 -18.89 4.58
CA GLY A 54 5.70 -18.25 3.35
C GLY A 54 4.85 -17.01 3.59
N GLY A 55 5.13 -16.26 4.67
CA GLY A 55 4.48 -15.01 5.00
C GLY A 55 5.09 -13.81 4.26
N TRP A 56 4.23 -12.85 3.90
CA TRP A 56 4.62 -11.55 3.35
C TRP A 56 4.21 -10.44 4.30
N LEU A 57 5.13 -9.52 4.61
CA LEU A 57 4.83 -8.40 5.51
C LEU A 57 3.99 -7.38 4.74
N SER A 58 2.74 -7.19 5.15
CA SER A 58 1.81 -6.28 4.46
C SER A 58 1.83 -4.88 5.05
N VAL A 59 1.88 -4.79 6.38
CA VAL A 59 1.97 -3.51 7.10
C VAL A 59 2.57 -3.75 8.49
N LEU A 60 3.31 -2.78 8.99
CA LEU A 60 3.84 -2.72 10.35
C LEU A 60 3.43 -1.37 10.93
N PHE A 61 2.87 -1.37 12.13
CA PHE A 61 2.48 -0.15 12.82
C PHE A 61 2.60 -0.28 14.34
N GLY A 62 2.75 0.86 15.00
CA GLY A 62 2.70 0.98 16.45
C GLY A 62 1.33 1.46 16.91
N ASN A 63 1.01 1.24 18.18
CA ASN A 63 -0.15 1.81 18.83
C ASN A 63 0.13 2.15 20.29
N ASP A 64 -0.49 3.22 20.77
CA ASP A 64 -0.44 3.64 22.17
C ASP A 64 -1.61 3.04 22.95
N GLU A 65 -1.37 1.86 23.51
CA GLU A 65 -2.34 1.05 24.25
C GLU A 65 -2.19 1.17 25.77
N ARG A 66 -1.45 2.17 26.26
CA ARG A 66 -1.16 2.33 27.70
C ARG A 66 -2.42 2.42 28.54
N GLN A 67 -3.48 3.04 28.00
CA GLN A 67 -4.78 3.12 28.67
C GLN A 67 -5.58 1.81 28.65
N LEU A 68 -5.28 0.89 27.73
CA LEU A 68 -5.97 -0.40 27.57
C LEU A 68 -5.28 -1.51 28.35
N CYS A 69 -3.95 -1.62 28.27
CA CYS A 69 -3.17 -2.72 28.83
C CYS A 69 -1.88 -2.29 29.54
N GLY A 70 -1.64 -0.98 29.71
CA GLY A 70 -0.45 -0.45 30.37
C GLY A 70 0.82 -0.39 29.50
N HIS A 71 0.76 -0.86 28.25
CA HIS A 71 1.91 -0.97 27.36
C HIS A 71 1.68 -0.24 26.03
N TYR A 72 2.76 0.06 25.32
CA TYR A 72 2.66 0.27 23.88
C TYR A 72 2.57 -1.09 23.17
N ALA A 73 2.05 -1.10 21.95
CA ALA A 73 2.04 -2.30 21.13
C ALA A 73 2.65 -2.04 19.75
N VAL A 74 3.37 -3.03 19.23
CA VAL A 74 3.87 -3.04 17.84
C VAL A 74 3.30 -4.26 17.13
N TYR A 75 2.81 -4.05 15.92
CA TYR A 75 2.09 -5.02 15.12
C TYR A 75 2.81 -5.28 13.79
N TYR A 76 3.04 -6.54 13.47
CA TYR A 76 3.57 -7.01 12.19
C TYR A 76 2.49 -7.84 11.51
N VAL A 77 1.78 -7.27 10.53
CA VAL A 77 0.67 -7.94 9.84
C VAL A 77 1.20 -8.67 8.62
N MET A 78 1.09 -9.99 8.64
CA MET A 78 1.56 -10.86 7.56
C MET A 78 0.41 -11.50 6.80
N SER A 79 0.53 -11.42 5.48
CA SER A 79 -0.25 -12.23 4.54
C SER A 79 0.38 -13.61 4.45
N MET A 80 -0.29 -14.62 4.98
CA MET A 80 0.19 -16.00 4.90
C MET A 80 -0.37 -16.66 3.64
N GLU A 81 0.51 -17.10 2.75
CA GLU A 81 0.13 -17.53 1.40
C GLU A 81 0.45 -19.00 1.11
N LEU A 82 1.20 -19.68 2.00
CA LEU A 82 1.53 -21.10 1.87
C LEU A 82 0.49 -22.00 2.53
N GLY A 83 -0.27 -22.75 1.73
CA GLY A 83 -1.36 -23.61 2.25
C GLY A 83 -2.66 -22.82 2.37
N THR A 84 -3.37 -22.95 3.49
CA THR A 84 -4.61 -22.19 3.71
C THR A 84 -4.30 -20.72 4.01
N LYS A 85 -4.63 -19.85 3.05
CA LYS A 85 -4.38 -18.41 3.14
C LYS A 85 -5.12 -17.78 4.30
N CYS A 86 -4.43 -16.96 5.08
CA CYS A 86 -5.00 -16.17 6.17
C CYS A 86 -4.06 -15.01 6.55
N TRP A 87 -4.50 -14.16 7.48
CA TRP A 87 -3.68 -13.13 8.09
C TRP A 87 -3.15 -13.60 9.44
N VAL A 88 -1.84 -13.42 9.65
CA VAL A 88 -1.21 -13.63 10.96
C VAL A 88 -0.55 -12.31 11.37
N THR A 89 -0.98 -11.77 12.49
CA THR A 89 -0.43 -10.56 13.09
C THR A 89 0.43 -10.93 14.28
N VAL A 90 1.73 -10.63 14.23
CA VAL A 90 2.60 -10.74 15.41
C VAL A 90 2.51 -9.44 16.19
N ARG A 91 2.07 -9.55 17.44
CA ARG A 91 1.96 -8.44 18.40
C ARG A 91 3.02 -8.58 19.47
N VAL A 92 3.62 -7.45 19.85
CA VAL A 92 4.51 -7.36 21.01
C VAL A 92 4.09 -6.18 21.89
N GLU A 93 4.19 -6.37 23.20
CA GLU A 93 4.00 -5.31 24.20
C GLU A 93 5.35 -4.68 24.57
N VAL A 94 5.41 -3.35 24.56
CA VAL A 94 6.62 -2.58 24.85
C VAL A 94 6.37 -1.73 26.10
N ASP A 95 7.26 -1.85 27.09
CA ASP A 95 7.16 -1.15 28.39
C ASP A 95 7.32 0.36 28.19
N PRO A 96 6.39 1.20 28.68
CA PRO A 96 6.53 2.65 28.57
C PRO A 96 7.73 3.25 29.32
N ASN A 97 8.24 2.58 30.36
CA ASN A 97 9.42 3.03 31.11
C ASN A 97 10.74 2.66 30.42
N LYS A 98 10.69 1.68 29.52
CA LYS A 98 11.80 1.26 28.69
C LYS A 98 11.26 0.98 27.28
N PRO A 99 11.04 2.05 26.48
CA PRO A 99 10.36 1.95 25.18
C PRO A 99 11.28 1.37 24.10
N GLU A 100 11.95 0.26 24.39
CA GLU A 100 12.90 -0.43 23.52
C GLU A 100 12.36 -1.83 23.18
N TYR A 101 12.56 -2.26 21.94
CA TYR A 101 12.29 -3.62 21.50
C TYR A 101 13.34 -4.05 20.46
N PRO A 102 13.66 -5.34 20.31
CA PRO A 102 14.64 -5.78 19.33
C PRO A 102 14.12 -5.56 17.89
N SER A 103 14.93 -4.95 17.05
CA SER A 103 14.58 -4.69 15.65
C SER A 103 14.46 -5.98 14.84
N VAL A 104 13.43 -6.06 14.01
CA VAL A 104 13.21 -7.13 13.05
C VAL A 104 13.96 -6.87 11.74
N THR A 105 14.19 -5.60 11.39
CA THR A 105 14.80 -5.17 10.11
C THR A 105 16.08 -5.91 9.73
N PRO A 106 17.05 -6.18 10.64
CA PRO A 106 18.26 -6.92 10.29
C PRO A 106 18.03 -8.33 9.75
N ARG A 107 16.89 -8.95 10.09
CA ARG A 107 16.49 -10.28 9.63
C ARG A 107 15.48 -10.22 8.50
N VAL A 108 14.55 -9.25 8.54
CA VAL A 108 13.49 -9.07 7.54
C VAL A 108 13.51 -7.61 7.05
N PRO A 109 14.19 -7.29 5.94
CA PRO A 109 14.37 -5.91 5.46
C PRO A 109 13.06 -5.16 5.21
N ALA A 110 11.97 -5.87 4.87
CA ALA A 110 10.63 -5.29 4.70
C ALA A 110 10.14 -4.47 5.91
N ALA A 111 10.66 -4.71 7.13
CA ALA A 111 10.23 -4.01 8.34
C ALA A 111 10.77 -2.56 8.45
N VAL A 112 11.77 -2.19 7.65
CA VAL A 112 12.56 -0.95 7.84
C VAL A 112 11.72 0.33 7.90
N TRP A 113 10.74 0.49 7.02
CA TRP A 113 9.89 1.68 7.03
C TRP A 113 8.97 1.73 8.26
N GLY A 114 8.34 0.60 8.59
CA GLY A 114 7.43 0.55 9.73
C GLY A 114 8.14 0.75 11.07
N GLU A 115 9.33 0.17 11.25
CA GLU A 115 10.10 0.37 12.49
C GLU A 115 10.59 1.81 12.64
N ARG A 116 11.00 2.47 11.55
CA ARG A 116 11.34 3.89 11.53
C ARG A 116 10.13 4.79 11.80
N GLU A 117 8.97 4.48 11.22
CA GLU A 117 7.73 5.21 11.51
C GLU A 117 7.32 5.05 12.97
N VAL A 118 7.40 3.84 13.53
CA VAL A 118 7.13 3.59 14.95
C VAL A 118 8.06 4.39 15.85
N ARG A 119 9.34 4.46 15.51
CA ARG A 119 10.32 5.31 16.20
C ARG A 119 9.94 6.79 16.13
N ASP A 120 9.63 7.30 14.95
CA ASP A 120 9.28 8.71 14.75
C ASP A 120 7.97 9.10 15.45
N MET A 121 6.94 8.28 15.29
CA MET A 121 5.58 8.68 15.66
C MET A 121 5.21 8.32 17.10
N TYR A 122 5.84 7.29 17.66
CA TYR A 122 5.59 6.80 19.03
C TYR A 122 6.83 6.82 19.92
N GLY A 123 8.03 7.09 19.41
CA GLY A 123 9.25 7.08 20.21
C GLY A 123 9.61 5.72 20.79
N LEU A 124 9.19 4.64 20.13
CA LEU A 124 9.61 3.28 20.49
C LEU A 124 10.88 2.95 19.70
N ILE A 125 11.92 2.50 20.39
CA ILE A 125 13.27 2.34 19.87
C ILE A 125 13.49 0.89 19.44
N PRO A 126 13.47 0.58 18.13
CA PRO A 126 13.91 -0.71 17.60
C PRO A 126 15.44 -0.85 17.74
N VAL A 127 15.90 -1.61 18.72
CA VAL A 127 17.33 -1.83 19.00
C VAL A 127 17.94 -2.69 17.89
N GLY A 128 18.95 -2.16 17.21
CA GLY A 128 19.62 -2.82 16.09
C GLY A 128 19.09 -2.43 14.71
N LEU A 129 18.22 -1.42 14.62
CA LEU A 129 17.73 -0.88 13.34
C LEU A 129 18.89 -0.30 12.51
N PRO A 130 19.11 -0.74 11.25
CA PRO A 130 20.25 -0.28 10.44
C PRO A 130 20.21 1.20 10.06
N ASP A 131 19.04 1.74 9.72
CA ASP A 131 18.84 3.16 9.40
C ASP A 131 18.00 3.83 10.49
N GLU A 132 18.67 4.54 11.39
CA GLU A 132 18.07 5.22 12.53
C GLU A 132 17.58 6.64 12.22
N ARG A 133 17.74 7.12 10.98
CA ARG A 133 17.32 8.46 10.59
C ARG A 133 15.80 8.58 10.61
N ARG A 134 15.29 9.77 10.93
CA ARG A 134 13.85 10.07 10.86
C ARG A 134 13.30 9.73 9.47
N LEU A 135 12.11 9.16 9.43
CA LEU A 135 11.38 8.80 8.21
C LEU A 135 10.29 9.81 7.89
N VAL A 136 9.43 10.12 8.87
CA VAL A 136 8.19 10.88 8.67
C VAL A 136 8.32 12.32 9.18
N LEU A 137 8.87 12.48 10.38
CA LEU A 137 8.95 13.81 11.01
C LEU A 137 10.11 14.61 10.40
N PRO A 138 9.95 15.93 10.21
CA PRO A 138 11.04 16.76 9.71
C PRO A 138 12.17 16.85 10.73
N ASP A 139 13.37 17.18 10.29
CA ASP A 139 14.57 17.09 11.15
C ASP A 139 14.64 18.21 12.20
N ASP A 140 13.91 19.30 11.96
CA ASP A 140 13.67 20.41 12.89
C ASP A 140 12.53 20.13 13.88
N TRP A 141 11.90 18.95 13.84
CA TRP A 141 10.87 18.57 14.81
C TRP A 141 11.49 18.38 16.21
N PRO A 142 10.84 18.87 17.29
CA PRO A 142 11.36 18.70 18.64
C PRO A 142 11.59 17.24 19.02
N ASP A 143 12.75 16.97 19.60
CA ASP A 143 13.03 15.68 20.23
C ASP A 143 12.02 15.42 21.35
N GLU A 144 11.75 14.14 21.61
CA GLU A 144 10.80 13.67 22.63
C GLU A 144 9.32 14.05 22.39
N LEU A 145 8.99 14.63 21.23
CA LEU A 145 7.63 14.98 20.85
C LEU A 145 7.08 14.00 19.81
N TYR A 146 6.25 13.05 20.24
CA TYR A 146 5.80 11.93 19.40
C TYR A 146 4.30 12.05 19.05
N PRO A 147 3.90 12.44 17.82
CA PRO A 147 2.53 12.87 17.56
C PRO A 147 1.43 11.84 17.83
N LEU A 148 1.73 10.54 17.67
CA LEU A 148 0.74 9.48 17.84
C LEU A 148 0.64 8.94 19.27
N ARG A 149 1.49 9.39 20.20
CA ARG A 149 1.21 9.20 21.64
C ARG A 149 -0.05 9.98 22.03
N LYS A 150 -0.89 9.40 22.89
CA LYS A 150 -2.17 10.00 23.29
C LYS A 150 -2.01 11.25 24.15
N ASP A 151 -0.86 11.39 24.82
CA ASP A 151 -0.54 12.43 25.81
C ASP A 151 0.57 13.40 25.37
N SER A 152 1.10 13.28 24.14
CA SER A 152 2.30 14.04 23.73
C SER A 152 2.06 15.51 23.43
N MET A 153 0.99 15.83 22.69
CA MET A 153 0.73 17.19 22.23
C MET A 153 -0.74 17.45 21.94
N ASP A 154 -1.13 18.71 22.08
CA ASP A 154 -2.40 19.21 21.54
C ASP A 154 -2.31 19.24 20.01
N TYR A 155 -3.18 18.50 19.34
CA TYR A 155 -3.21 18.38 17.88
C TYR A 155 -3.42 19.73 17.16
N ARG A 156 -3.89 20.77 17.88
CA ARG A 156 -4.07 22.14 17.33
C ARG A 156 -2.79 22.94 17.28
N GLN A 157 -1.74 22.49 17.96
CA GLN A 157 -0.49 23.21 18.05
C GLN A 157 0.51 22.63 17.07
N ARG A 158 1.15 23.50 16.30
CA ARG A 158 2.35 23.15 15.56
C ARG A 158 3.54 23.52 16.46
N PRO A 159 4.43 22.57 16.80
CA PRO A 159 5.63 22.91 17.55
C PRO A 159 6.51 23.89 16.77
N ALA A 160 7.26 24.71 17.49
CA ALA A 160 8.30 25.53 16.87
C ALA A 160 9.43 24.62 16.37
N PRO A 161 10.02 24.91 15.19
CA PRO A 161 11.26 24.28 14.75
C PRO A 161 12.35 24.39 15.80
N THR A 162 13.14 23.34 15.99
CA THR A 162 14.32 23.35 16.86
C THR A 162 15.51 24.07 16.23
N THR A 163 15.55 24.15 14.90
CA THR A 163 16.63 24.76 14.12
C THR A 163 16.09 25.24 12.77
N ASP A 164 16.71 26.28 12.22
CA ASP A 164 16.46 26.76 10.86
C ASP A 164 17.39 26.09 9.82
N ALA A 165 18.32 25.23 10.27
CA ALA A 165 19.27 24.54 9.40
C ALA A 165 18.78 23.14 9.00
N GLU A 166 19.05 22.75 7.75
CA GLU A 166 18.87 21.35 7.32
C GLU A 166 19.91 20.45 8.01
N THR A 167 19.44 19.45 8.74
CA THR A 167 20.30 18.53 9.52
C THR A 167 20.25 17.09 9.00
N TYR A 168 19.48 16.82 7.93
CA TYR A 168 19.44 15.48 7.33
C TYR A 168 20.79 15.10 6.72
N GLU A 169 21.35 14.00 7.20
CA GLU A 169 22.56 13.42 6.63
C GLU A 169 22.20 12.44 5.51
N PHE A 170 22.68 12.74 4.31
CA PHE A 170 22.62 11.82 3.18
C PHE A 170 23.83 10.89 3.19
N ILE A 171 23.57 9.60 3.15
CA ILE A 171 24.58 8.53 3.26
C ILE A 171 24.98 8.08 1.85
N ASN A 172 26.28 7.94 1.63
CA ASN A 172 26.88 7.39 0.42
C ASN A 172 27.62 6.10 0.81
N GLU A 173 26.94 4.97 0.79
CA GLU A 173 27.50 3.67 1.20
C GLU A 173 28.44 3.12 0.13
N LEU A 174 28.11 3.33 -1.15
CA LEU A 174 28.85 2.72 -2.27
C LEU A 174 29.87 3.65 -2.94
N GLY A 175 29.88 4.95 -2.60
CA GLY A 175 30.77 5.94 -3.19
C GLY A 175 31.91 6.43 -2.28
N ASP A 176 32.81 7.23 -2.87
CA ASP A 176 33.89 7.97 -2.21
C ASP A 176 33.49 9.45 -2.06
N LYS A 177 34.17 10.18 -1.16
CA LYS A 177 34.03 11.63 -0.96
C LYS A 177 34.32 12.47 -2.20
N LYS A 178 34.91 11.87 -3.24
CA LYS A 178 35.22 12.50 -4.52
C LYS A 178 34.08 12.41 -5.54
N ASN A 179 33.06 11.58 -5.30
CA ASN A 179 31.93 11.47 -6.20
C ASN A 179 31.17 12.80 -6.26
N ASN A 180 30.74 13.17 -7.46
CA ASN A 180 29.90 14.33 -7.63
C ASN A 180 28.51 14.02 -7.11
N VAL A 181 27.93 14.97 -6.37
CA VAL A 181 26.59 14.84 -5.82
C VAL A 181 25.62 15.64 -6.67
N VAL A 182 24.59 14.98 -7.20
CA VAL A 182 23.51 15.62 -7.95
C VAL A 182 22.25 15.63 -7.07
N PRO A 183 21.86 16.79 -6.50
CA PRO A 183 20.58 16.92 -5.81
C PRO A 183 19.42 17.01 -6.79
N ILE A 184 18.35 16.29 -6.49
CA ILE A 184 17.06 16.39 -7.17
C ILE A 184 15.98 16.60 -6.12
N GLY A 185 15.23 17.70 -6.22
CA GLY A 185 14.18 18.06 -5.29
C GLY A 185 14.62 19.05 -4.20
N PRO A 186 13.81 19.26 -3.14
CA PRO A 186 12.53 18.58 -2.87
C PRO A 186 11.41 18.93 -3.86
N LEU A 187 11.55 20.05 -4.60
CA LEU A 187 10.67 20.42 -5.71
C LEU A 187 11.46 20.29 -7.02
N HIS A 188 11.08 19.33 -7.86
CA HIS A 188 11.71 19.10 -9.15
C HIS A 188 10.66 18.81 -10.22
N VAL A 189 10.89 19.25 -11.46
CA VAL A 189 9.92 19.15 -12.57
C VAL A 189 9.58 17.70 -12.94
N THR A 190 10.46 16.76 -12.63
CA THR A 190 10.27 15.32 -12.92
C THR A 190 9.63 14.55 -11.76
N SER A 191 9.31 15.21 -10.63
CA SER A 191 8.74 14.58 -9.45
C SER A 191 7.28 14.95 -9.31
N ASP A 192 6.40 13.95 -9.32
CA ASP A 192 4.95 14.16 -9.13
C ASP A 192 4.60 14.55 -7.69
N GLU A 193 5.43 14.15 -6.72
CA GLU A 193 5.33 14.51 -5.31
C GLU A 193 6.68 15.02 -4.78
N PRO A 194 6.69 15.90 -3.75
CA PRO A 194 7.93 16.40 -3.18
C PRO A 194 8.79 15.28 -2.55
N GLY A 195 10.03 15.19 -3.00
CA GLY A 195 11.02 14.25 -2.52
C GLY A 195 12.42 14.75 -2.87
N HIS A 196 13.35 14.61 -1.94
CA HIS A 196 14.73 15.06 -2.10
C HIS A 196 15.63 13.84 -2.25
N PHE A 197 16.22 13.69 -3.42
CA PHE A 197 17.14 12.62 -3.76
C PHE A 197 18.55 13.18 -3.89
N ARG A 198 19.53 12.47 -3.34
CA ARG A 198 20.95 12.70 -3.58
C ARG A 198 21.49 11.54 -4.37
N LEU A 199 21.84 11.82 -5.63
CA LEU A 199 22.50 10.85 -6.50
C LEU A 199 24.00 11.06 -6.39
N PHE A 200 24.73 9.99 -6.06
CA PHE A 200 26.18 9.97 -6.04
C PHE A 200 26.67 9.41 -7.37
N VAL A 201 27.40 10.24 -8.13
CA VAL A 201 27.67 9.98 -9.54
C VAL A 201 29.17 9.89 -9.80
N ASP A 202 29.54 8.96 -10.69
CA ASP A 202 30.84 8.89 -11.35
C ASP A 202 30.66 8.98 -12.88
N GLY A 203 31.01 10.14 -13.45
CA GLY A 203 30.72 10.45 -14.84
C GLY A 203 29.21 10.48 -15.13
N GLU A 204 28.72 9.50 -15.87
CA GLU A 204 27.29 9.32 -16.20
C GLU A 204 26.63 8.19 -15.37
N ASN A 205 27.40 7.48 -14.55
CA ASN A 205 26.90 6.35 -13.77
C ASN A 205 26.48 6.79 -12.37
N ILE A 206 25.25 6.46 -11.99
CA ILE A 206 24.79 6.56 -10.60
C ILE A 206 25.38 5.37 -9.85
N ILE A 207 26.25 5.66 -8.87
CA ILE A 207 26.91 4.65 -8.04
C ILE A 207 26.09 4.36 -6.79
N ASP A 208 25.48 5.40 -6.22
CA ASP A 208 24.63 5.30 -5.05
C ASP A 208 23.52 6.36 -5.10
N ALA A 209 22.44 6.12 -4.36
CA ALA A 209 21.33 7.05 -4.25
C ALA A 209 20.69 6.98 -2.86
N ASP A 210 20.60 8.12 -2.21
CA ASP A 210 19.90 8.26 -0.93
C ASP A 210 18.77 9.29 -1.05
N TYR A 211 17.75 9.15 -0.21
CA TYR A 211 16.51 9.91 -0.35
C TYR A 211 15.93 10.38 0.97
N ARG A 212 15.20 11.49 0.89
CA ARG A 212 14.36 12.05 1.94
C ARG A 212 12.97 12.30 1.36
N LEU A 213 11.97 11.71 1.98
CA LEU A 213 10.56 11.80 1.58
C LEU A 213 9.71 12.44 2.70
N PHE A 214 8.39 12.22 2.69
CA PHE A 214 7.43 12.65 3.71
C PHE A 214 7.25 14.17 3.89
N TYR A 215 7.72 14.98 2.95
CA TYR A 215 7.47 16.43 2.89
C TYR A 215 5.97 16.82 2.86
N VAL A 216 5.07 15.87 2.55
CA VAL A 216 3.61 16.06 2.49
C VAL A 216 2.91 15.30 3.62
N HIS A 217 3.60 14.98 4.72
CA HIS A 217 2.94 14.40 5.89
C HIS A 217 1.90 15.37 6.45
N ARG A 218 0.64 14.91 6.58
CA ARG A 218 -0.52 15.73 6.94
C ARG A 218 -1.08 15.45 8.33
N GLY A 219 -0.49 14.53 9.10
CA GLY A 219 -1.01 14.14 10.42
C GLY A 219 -2.42 13.56 10.39
N MET A 220 -2.79 12.85 9.31
CA MET A 220 -4.17 12.38 9.09
C MET A 220 -4.65 11.41 10.18
N GLU A 221 -3.76 10.54 10.68
CA GLU A 221 -4.08 9.61 11.78
C GLU A 221 -4.39 10.35 13.08
N LYS A 222 -3.55 11.31 13.48
CA LYS A 222 -3.82 12.12 14.67
C LYS A 222 -5.12 12.90 14.55
N LEU A 223 -5.43 13.43 13.36
CA LEU A 223 -6.71 14.09 13.10
C LEU A 223 -7.89 13.11 13.25
N ALA A 224 -7.77 11.90 12.71
CA ALA A 224 -8.78 10.86 12.82
C ALA A 224 -9.06 10.49 14.29
N GLU A 225 -8.02 10.31 15.11
CA GLU A 225 -8.15 9.93 16.52
C GLU A 225 -8.76 11.03 17.41
N THR A 226 -8.52 12.29 17.08
CA THR A 226 -8.83 13.41 18.00
C THR A 226 -10.13 14.15 17.66
N ARG A 227 -10.59 14.08 16.40
CA ARG A 227 -11.65 14.97 15.90
C ARG A 227 -12.73 14.29 15.11
N MET A 228 -12.59 13.01 14.78
CA MET A 228 -13.49 12.33 13.87
C MET A 228 -14.09 11.09 14.51
N GLY A 229 -15.40 10.89 14.29
CA GLY A 229 -16.03 9.59 14.46
C GLY A 229 -15.73 8.67 13.29
N TYR A 230 -15.99 7.37 13.45
CA TYR A 230 -15.73 6.35 12.42
C TYR A 230 -16.32 6.70 11.04
N ASN A 231 -17.53 7.26 11.00
CA ASN A 231 -18.16 7.67 9.74
C ASN A 231 -17.41 8.82 9.05
N GLU A 232 -16.85 9.76 9.81
CA GLU A 232 -16.14 10.92 9.26
C GLU A 232 -14.76 10.53 8.70
N VAL A 233 -14.09 9.59 9.35
CA VAL A 233 -12.79 9.06 8.90
C VAL A 233 -12.91 8.40 7.52
N THR A 234 -14.06 7.82 7.19
CA THR A 234 -14.31 7.30 5.82
C THR A 234 -14.07 8.38 4.76
N PHE A 235 -14.55 9.61 4.97
CA PHE A 235 -14.29 10.71 4.03
C PHE A 235 -12.86 11.24 4.10
N LEU A 236 -12.21 11.16 5.27
CA LEU A 236 -10.80 11.52 5.39
C LEU A 236 -9.92 10.56 4.58
N SER A 237 -10.21 9.26 4.64
CA SER A 237 -9.44 8.20 3.96
C SER A 237 -9.45 8.33 2.43
N ASP A 238 -10.54 8.84 1.83
CA ASP A 238 -10.58 9.16 0.38
C ASP A 238 -9.50 10.17 -0.05
N ARG A 239 -8.96 10.95 0.90
CA ARG A 239 -7.97 12.01 0.62
C ARG A 239 -6.54 11.59 0.89
N VAL A 240 -6.29 10.32 1.23
CA VAL A 240 -4.92 9.80 1.40
C VAL A 240 -4.18 9.88 0.07
N CYS A 241 -4.82 9.42 -1.02
CA CYS A 241 -4.27 9.40 -2.38
C CYS A 241 -5.17 10.21 -3.32
N GLY A 242 -4.57 11.11 -4.13
CA GLY A 242 -5.33 11.94 -5.10
C GLY A 242 -5.89 11.18 -6.31
N ILE A 243 -5.50 9.92 -6.48
CA ILE A 243 -5.87 9.07 -7.63
C ILE A 243 -6.73 7.88 -7.19
N CYS A 244 -6.43 7.33 -6.02
CA CYS A 244 -6.87 6.03 -5.53
C CYS A 244 -7.66 6.11 -4.21
N GLY A 245 -8.41 7.19 -4.01
CA GLY A 245 -9.11 7.45 -2.75
C GLY A 245 -10.18 6.42 -2.41
N PHE A 246 -10.88 5.87 -3.41
CA PHE A 246 -11.91 4.87 -3.17
C PHE A 246 -11.32 3.54 -2.66
N ALA A 247 -10.11 3.18 -3.10
CA ALA A 247 -9.35 2.08 -2.51
C ALA A 247 -9.05 2.30 -1.02
N HIS A 248 -8.62 3.52 -0.63
CA HIS A 248 -8.35 3.83 0.77
C HIS A 248 -9.62 3.84 1.64
N SER A 249 -10.72 4.41 1.16
CA SER A 249 -11.99 4.36 1.91
C SER A 249 -12.60 2.97 1.95
N THR A 250 -12.37 2.14 0.94
CA THR A 250 -12.75 0.72 0.99
C THR A 250 -11.94 -0.03 2.03
N ALA A 251 -10.62 0.17 2.07
CA ALA A 251 -9.75 -0.46 3.07
C ALA A 251 -10.17 -0.07 4.50
N TYR A 252 -10.45 1.22 4.72
CA TYR A 252 -10.94 1.73 6.01
C TYR A 252 -12.29 1.12 6.40
N THR A 253 -13.30 1.22 5.53
CA THR A 253 -14.65 0.71 5.82
C THR A 253 -14.67 -0.78 6.03
N THR A 254 -13.94 -1.55 5.21
CA THR A 254 -13.82 -3.01 5.37
C THR A 254 -13.16 -3.37 6.71
N SER A 255 -12.16 -2.60 7.15
CA SER A 255 -11.51 -2.83 8.46
C SER A 255 -12.49 -2.61 9.62
N VAL A 256 -13.29 -1.55 9.58
CA VAL A 256 -14.31 -1.26 10.61
C VAL A 256 -15.45 -2.29 10.56
N GLU A 257 -15.92 -2.65 9.37
CA GLU A 257 -16.97 -3.65 9.16
C GLU A 257 -16.55 -5.01 9.72
N ASN A 258 -15.31 -5.44 9.43
CA ASN A 258 -14.74 -6.67 9.98
C ASN A 258 -14.65 -6.63 11.51
N ALA A 259 -14.12 -5.54 12.08
CA ALA A 259 -13.98 -5.39 13.52
C ALA A 259 -15.33 -5.40 14.26
N MET A 260 -16.41 -4.92 13.61
CA MET A 260 -17.76 -4.88 14.17
C MET A 260 -18.62 -6.10 13.78
N GLY A 261 -18.11 -7.01 12.94
CA GLY A 261 -18.88 -8.14 12.41
C GLY A 261 -20.05 -7.73 11.50
N ILE A 262 -19.98 -6.56 10.86
CA ILE A 262 -21.04 -6.04 9.99
C ILE A 262 -21.01 -6.78 8.65
N GLN A 263 -22.13 -7.41 8.29
CA GLN A 263 -22.32 -8.06 7.00
C GLN A 263 -22.85 -7.04 5.98
N VAL A 264 -22.00 -6.63 5.04
CA VAL A 264 -22.37 -5.71 3.96
C VAL A 264 -23.23 -6.44 2.91
N PRO A 265 -24.32 -5.84 2.39
CA PRO A 265 -25.12 -6.47 1.33
C PRO A 265 -24.28 -6.81 0.08
N GLU A 266 -24.49 -7.98 -0.52
CA GLU A 266 -23.76 -8.43 -1.72
C GLU A 266 -23.84 -7.43 -2.88
N ARG A 267 -24.99 -6.77 -3.05
CA ARG A 267 -25.16 -5.70 -4.04
C ARG A 267 -24.17 -4.56 -3.79
N ALA A 268 -24.04 -4.09 -2.55
CA ALA A 268 -23.09 -3.03 -2.20
C ALA A 268 -21.64 -3.50 -2.37
N GLN A 269 -21.33 -4.75 -2.01
CA GLN A 269 -20.00 -5.34 -2.22
C GLN A 269 -19.61 -5.38 -3.71
N MET A 270 -20.54 -5.77 -4.60
CA MET A 270 -20.32 -5.78 -6.05
C MET A 270 -20.15 -4.36 -6.60
N ILE A 271 -20.95 -3.39 -6.16
CA ILE A 271 -20.79 -1.98 -6.61
C ILE A 271 -19.42 -1.43 -6.17
N ARG A 272 -18.98 -1.71 -4.94
CA ARG A 272 -17.63 -1.34 -4.49
C ARG A 272 -16.56 -1.96 -5.39
N ALA A 273 -16.68 -3.23 -5.73
CA ALA A 273 -15.72 -3.89 -6.61
C ALA A 273 -15.68 -3.24 -8.02
N ILE A 274 -16.83 -2.93 -8.62
CA ILE A 274 -16.91 -2.23 -9.91
C ILE A 274 -16.24 -0.85 -9.83
N LEU A 275 -16.51 -0.07 -8.77
CA LEU A 275 -15.92 1.26 -8.59
C LEU A 275 -14.41 1.21 -8.36
N LEU A 276 -13.89 0.19 -7.66
CA LEU A 276 -12.46 -0.05 -7.52
C LEU A 276 -11.80 -0.34 -8.87
N GLU A 277 -12.45 -1.11 -9.74
CA GLU A 277 -11.92 -1.39 -11.07
C GLU A 277 -11.99 -0.17 -11.99
N VAL A 278 -13.01 0.69 -11.87
CA VAL A 278 -13.04 2.00 -12.56
C VAL A 278 -11.89 2.91 -12.10
N GLU A 279 -11.61 2.95 -10.80
CA GLU A 279 -10.47 3.70 -10.24
C GLU A 279 -9.12 3.10 -10.68
N ARG A 280 -9.04 1.77 -10.82
CA ARG A 280 -7.87 1.06 -11.32
C ARG A 280 -7.57 1.40 -12.78
N LEU A 281 -8.59 1.45 -13.64
CA LEU A 281 -8.46 1.94 -15.02
C LEU A 281 -7.87 3.36 -15.04
N HIS A 282 -8.38 4.24 -14.19
CA HIS A 282 -7.90 5.61 -14.07
C HIS A 282 -6.41 5.68 -13.65
N SER A 283 -6.00 4.84 -12.70
CA SER A 283 -4.62 4.73 -12.21
C SER A 283 -3.67 4.17 -13.27
N HIS A 284 -4.02 3.05 -13.91
CA HIS A 284 -3.15 2.40 -14.88
C HIS A 284 -2.97 3.21 -16.16
N LEU A 285 -4.03 3.83 -16.69
CA LEU A 285 -3.93 4.68 -17.88
C LEU A 285 -3.07 5.93 -17.62
N LEU A 286 -3.10 6.47 -16.40
CA LEU A 286 -2.19 7.54 -15.99
C LEU A 286 -0.74 7.06 -16.04
N ASN A 287 -0.45 5.89 -15.47
CA ASN A 287 0.91 5.34 -15.46
C ASN A 287 1.44 5.01 -16.86
N LEU A 288 0.59 4.45 -17.73
CA LEU A 288 0.95 4.21 -19.13
C LEU A 288 1.26 5.52 -19.86
N GLY A 289 0.46 6.56 -19.64
CA GLY A 289 0.74 7.90 -20.17
C GLY A 289 2.08 8.45 -19.68
N LEU A 290 2.36 8.38 -18.38
CA LEU A 290 3.62 8.85 -17.81
C LEU A 290 4.83 8.07 -18.34
N ALA A 291 4.70 6.75 -18.55
CA ALA A 291 5.74 5.95 -19.17
C ALA A 291 6.05 6.43 -20.59
N CYS A 292 5.04 6.83 -21.37
CA CYS A 292 5.25 7.47 -22.67
C CYS A 292 6.01 8.79 -22.52
N HIS A 293 5.61 9.64 -21.57
CA HIS A 293 6.25 10.94 -21.38
C HIS A 293 7.74 10.81 -21.04
N PHE A 294 8.09 9.97 -20.06
CA PHE A 294 9.47 9.80 -19.61
C PHE A 294 10.38 9.08 -20.61
N THR A 295 9.79 8.32 -21.54
CA THR A 295 10.54 7.72 -22.65
C THR A 295 10.63 8.64 -23.87
N GLY A 296 9.94 9.79 -23.87
CA GLY A 296 9.97 10.78 -24.96
C GLY A 296 8.89 10.58 -26.04
N PHE A 297 7.86 9.78 -25.76
CA PHE A 297 6.70 9.58 -26.63
C PHE A 297 5.50 10.45 -26.21
N ASP A 298 5.64 11.77 -26.31
CA ASP A 298 4.64 12.72 -25.81
C ASP A 298 3.26 12.60 -26.49
N SER A 299 3.21 12.23 -27.77
CA SER A 299 1.94 11.94 -28.44
C SER A 299 1.22 10.76 -27.79
N GLY A 300 1.95 9.73 -27.36
CA GLY A 300 1.42 8.62 -26.58
C GLY A 300 0.87 9.07 -25.23
N PHE A 301 1.60 9.95 -24.51
CA PHE A 301 1.12 10.56 -23.27
C PHE A 301 -0.23 11.25 -23.46
N MET A 302 -0.34 12.11 -24.48
CA MET A 302 -1.59 12.84 -24.78
C MET A 302 -2.75 11.88 -25.11
N GLN A 303 -2.48 10.82 -25.86
CA GLN A 303 -3.52 9.85 -26.24
C GLN A 303 -3.97 8.98 -25.06
N PHE A 304 -3.06 8.48 -24.22
CA PHE A 304 -3.44 7.75 -23.01
C PHE A 304 -4.23 8.64 -22.05
N PHE A 305 -3.88 9.92 -21.93
CA PHE A 305 -4.66 10.88 -21.13
C PHE A 305 -6.05 11.17 -21.72
N ARG A 306 -6.18 11.23 -23.06
CA ARG A 306 -7.49 11.28 -23.73
C ARG A 306 -8.33 10.05 -23.39
N VAL A 307 -7.77 8.85 -23.47
CA VAL A 307 -8.51 7.61 -23.17
C VAL A 307 -8.85 7.52 -21.68
N ARG A 308 -7.96 7.99 -20.81
CA ARG A 308 -8.19 8.10 -19.36
C ARG A 308 -9.42 8.94 -19.02
N GLU A 309 -9.74 9.98 -19.80
CA GLU A 309 -10.99 10.74 -19.61
C GLU A 309 -12.24 9.85 -19.65
N THR A 310 -12.21 8.77 -20.44
CA THR A 310 -13.31 7.79 -20.49
C THR A 310 -13.52 7.10 -19.15
N SER A 311 -12.46 6.76 -18.40
CA SER A 311 -12.58 6.21 -17.03
C SER A 311 -13.17 7.23 -16.06
N MET A 312 -12.79 8.50 -16.20
CA MET A 312 -13.33 9.58 -15.36
C MET A 312 -14.79 9.86 -15.70
N LYS A 313 -15.20 9.67 -16.96
CA LYS A 313 -16.59 9.75 -17.37
C LYS A 313 -17.43 8.62 -16.81
N MET A 314 -16.91 7.38 -16.77
CA MET A 314 -17.55 6.27 -16.06
C MET A 314 -17.73 6.62 -14.58
N ALA A 315 -16.68 7.11 -13.92
CA ALA A 315 -16.77 7.53 -12.52
C ALA A 315 -17.85 8.62 -12.33
N GLU A 316 -17.93 9.61 -13.21
CA GLU A 316 -18.94 10.67 -13.15
C GLU A 316 -20.37 10.12 -13.27
N ILE A 317 -20.60 9.18 -14.19
CA ILE A 317 -21.91 8.53 -14.37
C ILE A 317 -22.30 7.76 -13.10
N LEU A 318 -21.39 6.90 -12.62
CA LEU A 318 -21.66 5.99 -11.50
C LEU A 318 -21.77 6.71 -10.15
N THR A 319 -21.01 7.80 -9.96
CA THR A 319 -20.87 8.45 -8.65
C THR A 319 -21.41 9.87 -8.59
N GLY A 320 -21.49 10.56 -9.73
CA GLY A 320 -21.75 12.00 -9.82
C GLY A 320 -20.49 12.87 -9.75
N ALA A 321 -19.30 12.28 -9.60
CA ALA A 321 -18.04 13.00 -9.53
C ALA A 321 -16.96 12.34 -10.41
N ARG A 322 -16.02 13.14 -10.90
CA ARG A 322 -14.89 12.66 -11.72
C ARG A 322 -13.83 11.88 -10.93
N LYS A 323 -13.94 11.91 -9.61
CA LYS A 323 -13.18 11.11 -8.63
C LYS A 323 -14.21 10.39 -7.76
N THR A 324 -13.94 9.14 -7.43
CA THR A 324 -14.85 8.20 -6.76
C THR A 324 -15.03 8.46 -5.26
N TYR A 325 -14.87 9.71 -4.80
CA TYR A 325 -14.87 10.07 -3.39
C TYR A 325 -16.27 10.09 -2.76
N GLY A 326 -16.35 9.73 -1.48
CA GLY A 326 -17.53 9.89 -0.63
C GLY A 326 -18.64 8.90 -0.93
N LEU A 327 -18.31 7.75 -1.54
CA LEU A 327 -19.28 6.72 -1.90
C LEU A 327 -19.36 5.60 -0.85
N ASN A 328 -18.23 5.21 -0.27
CA ASN A 328 -18.21 4.20 0.78
C ASN A 328 -18.89 4.71 2.07
N LEU A 329 -19.67 3.84 2.69
CA LEU A 329 -20.25 4.01 4.01
C LEU A 329 -19.92 2.75 4.82
N ILE A 330 -19.76 2.86 6.13
CA ILE A 330 -19.67 1.66 6.98
C ILE A 330 -21.00 0.91 6.88
N GLY A 331 -20.95 -0.35 6.43
CA GLY A 331 -22.10 -1.22 6.19
C GLY A 331 -22.67 -1.19 4.77
N GLY A 332 -22.13 -0.39 3.84
CA GLY A 332 -22.67 -0.35 2.48
C GLY A 332 -22.12 0.76 1.57
N ILE A 333 -22.97 1.24 0.67
CA ILE A 333 -22.60 2.26 -0.31
C ILE A 333 -23.67 3.35 -0.37
N ARG A 334 -23.24 4.59 -0.57
CA ARG A 334 -24.12 5.77 -0.55
C ARG A 334 -25.09 5.81 -1.74
N ARG A 335 -24.67 5.30 -2.89
CA ARG A 335 -25.42 5.41 -4.15
C ARG A 335 -25.48 4.05 -4.86
N ASP A 336 -26.67 3.71 -5.33
CA ASP A 336 -26.92 2.52 -6.15
C ASP A 336 -26.71 2.82 -7.65
N LEU A 337 -26.52 1.77 -8.44
CA LEU A 337 -26.36 1.85 -9.90
C LEU A 337 -27.70 1.76 -10.62
N LEU A 338 -28.06 2.81 -11.34
CA LEU A 338 -29.27 2.84 -12.17
C LEU A 338 -29.04 2.08 -13.48
N LYS A 339 -30.12 1.53 -14.05
CA LYS A 339 -30.06 0.78 -15.31
C LYS A 339 -29.43 1.57 -16.46
N GLU A 340 -29.74 2.86 -16.57
CA GLU A 340 -29.18 3.74 -17.60
C GLU A 340 -27.68 3.98 -17.38
N ASP A 341 -27.26 4.16 -16.11
CA ASP A 341 -25.85 4.33 -15.73
C ASP A 341 -25.03 3.09 -16.12
N MET A 342 -25.57 1.90 -15.86
CA MET A 342 -24.93 0.62 -16.23
C MET A 342 -24.77 0.48 -17.76
N ILE A 343 -25.81 0.79 -18.54
CA ILE A 343 -25.76 0.72 -20.00
C ILE A 343 -24.70 1.67 -20.57
N GLN A 344 -24.68 2.92 -20.10
CA GLN A 344 -23.70 3.91 -20.55
C GLN A 344 -22.28 3.50 -20.14
N THR A 345 -22.09 3.00 -18.92
CA THR A 345 -20.78 2.52 -18.44
C THR A 345 -20.26 1.38 -19.33
N ARG A 346 -21.11 0.43 -19.71
CA ARG A 346 -20.75 -0.67 -20.63
C ARG A 346 -20.31 -0.16 -21.99
N GLN A 347 -21.03 0.82 -22.56
CA GLN A 347 -20.66 1.42 -23.84
C GLN A 347 -19.29 2.10 -23.78
N LEU A 348 -19.01 2.82 -22.69
CA LEU A 348 -17.71 3.44 -22.46
C LEU A 348 -16.61 2.40 -22.26
N ALA A 349 -16.90 1.29 -21.57
CA ALA A 349 -15.92 0.21 -21.34
C ALA A 349 -15.53 -0.45 -22.67
N GLN A 350 -16.50 -0.69 -23.55
CA GLN A 350 -16.24 -1.20 -24.91
C GLN A 350 -15.46 -0.21 -25.77
N GLN A 351 -15.75 1.09 -25.68
CA GLN A 351 -14.98 2.11 -26.38
C GLN A 351 -13.53 2.16 -25.86
N MET A 352 -13.35 2.21 -24.55
CA MET A 352 -12.03 2.21 -23.92
C MET A 352 -11.23 0.98 -24.33
N ARG A 353 -11.84 -0.21 -24.37
CA ARG A 353 -11.15 -1.44 -24.78
C ARG A 353 -10.51 -1.31 -26.16
N ARG A 354 -11.23 -0.76 -27.14
CA ARG A 354 -10.71 -0.53 -28.50
C ARG A 354 -9.59 0.50 -28.51
N ASP A 355 -9.83 1.65 -27.87
CA ASP A 355 -8.85 2.73 -27.84
C ASP A 355 -7.54 2.31 -27.14
N VAL A 356 -7.64 1.57 -26.03
CA VAL A 356 -6.47 1.06 -25.31
C VAL A 356 -5.71 0.06 -26.16
N GLN A 357 -6.41 -0.84 -26.87
CA GLN A 357 -5.75 -1.82 -27.74
C GLN A 357 -4.91 -1.14 -28.81
N GLU A 358 -5.49 -0.18 -29.55
CA GLU A 358 -4.77 0.57 -30.57
C GLU A 358 -3.53 1.29 -30.00
N LEU A 359 -3.67 1.95 -28.83
CA LEU A 359 -2.57 2.67 -28.20
C LEU A 359 -1.49 1.75 -27.64
N VAL A 360 -1.86 0.60 -27.09
CA VAL A 360 -0.92 -0.41 -26.59
C VAL A 360 -0.13 -1.02 -27.74
N ASP A 361 -0.76 -1.32 -28.86
CA ASP A 361 -0.07 -1.84 -30.05
C ASP A 361 0.95 -0.82 -30.57
N MET A 362 0.58 0.47 -30.61
CA MET A 362 1.51 1.56 -30.94
C MET A 362 2.64 1.70 -29.91
N LEU A 363 2.32 1.62 -28.62
CA LEU A 363 3.29 1.72 -27.54
C LEU A 363 4.35 0.63 -27.63
N LEU A 364 3.92 -0.63 -27.77
CA LEU A 364 4.80 -1.80 -27.79
C LEU A 364 5.58 -1.94 -29.09
N SER A 365 5.09 -1.38 -30.20
CA SER A 365 5.80 -1.33 -31.47
C SER A 365 6.82 -0.18 -31.58
N THR A 366 6.87 0.73 -30.59
CA THR A 366 7.77 1.88 -30.62
C THR A 366 9.19 1.48 -30.16
N PRO A 367 10.23 1.51 -31.02
CA PRO A 367 11.57 1.02 -30.65
C PRO A 367 12.20 1.73 -29.44
N ASN A 368 11.90 3.03 -29.29
CA ASN A 368 12.40 3.83 -28.18
C ASN A 368 11.82 3.38 -26.82
N MET A 369 10.60 2.82 -26.80
CA MET A 369 10.02 2.23 -25.58
C MET A 369 10.87 1.05 -25.13
N GLU A 370 11.17 0.13 -26.05
CA GLU A 370 12.00 -1.05 -25.78
C GLU A 370 13.38 -0.64 -25.25
N GLN A 371 14.08 0.24 -25.98
CA GLN A 371 15.44 0.69 -25.64
C GLN A 371 15.55 1.38 -24.26
N ARG A 372 14.47 2.00 -23.78
CA ARG A 372 14.47 2.78 -22.53
C ARG A 372 13.86 2.06 -21.35
N THR A 373 13.28 0.86 -21.54
CA THR A 373 12.55 0.15 -20.48
C THR A 373 12.95 -1.31 -20.31
N VAL A 374 13.49 -1.96 -21.34
CA VAL A 374 14.01 -3.34 -21.23
C VAL A 374 15.33 -3.34 -20.46
N GLY A 375 15.43 -4.19 -19.44
CA GLY A 375 16.62 -4.31 -18.60
C GLY A 375 16.90 -3.11 -17.68
N ILE A 376 16.01 -2.10 -17.65
CA ILE A 376 16.14 -0.91 -16.80
C ILE A 376 15.31 -1.09 -15.52
N GLY A 377 15.84 -0.61 -14.39
CA GLY A 377 15.14 -0.64 -13.10
C GLY A 377 14.80 -2.06 -12.64
N ARG A 378 15.76 -2.98 -12.82
CA ARG A 378 15.59 -4.39 -12.48
C ARG A 378 15.39 -4.56 -10.97
N LEU A 379 14.37 -5.32 -10.60
CA LEU A 379 14.13 -5.77 -9.24
C LEU A 379 14.07 -7.30 -9.24
N GLU A 380 15.14 -7.95 -8.78
CA GLU A 380 15.20 -9.42 -8.78
C GLU A 380 14.12 -10.03 -7.86
N PRO A 381 13.63 -11.25 -8.17
CA PRO A 381 12.59 -11.92 -7.39
C PRO A 381 12.93 -12.06 -5.90
N GLU A 382 14.19 -12.32 -5.55
CA GLU A 382 14.65 -12.48 -4.18
C GLU A 382 14.61 -11.15 -3.42
N ILE A 383 15.04 -10.05 -4.05
CA ILE A 383 14.98 -8.71 -3.45
C ILE A 383 13.52 -8.28 -3.26
N ALA A 384 12.67 -8.54 -4.26
CA ALA A 384 11.22 -8.30 -4.15
C ALA A 384 10.62 -9.09 -2.96
N ARG A 385 11.08 -10.33 -2.78
CA ARG A 385 10.68 -11.19 -1.67
C ARG A 385 11.15 -10.67 -0.31
N ASP A 386 12.35 -10.11 -0.22
CA ASP A 386 12.94 -9.60 1.02
C ASP A 386 12.32 -8.29 1.50
N PHE A 387 11.88 -7.44 0.56
CA PHE A 387 11.26 -6.14 0.87
C PHE A 387 9.72 -6.15 0.88
N SER A 388 9.07 -7.27 0.51
CA SER A 388 7.60 -7.39 0.45
C SER A 388 6.92 -6.24 -0.30
N ASN A 389 7.51 -5.80 -1.41
CA ASN A 389 6.85 -4.81 -2.26
C ASN A 389 5.53 -5.36 -2.85
N VAL A 390 4.65 -4.47 -3.30
CA VAL A 390 3.27 -4.83 -3.68
C VAL A 390 2.91 -4.42 -5.11
N GLY A 391 1.81 -5.00 -5.61
CA GLY A 391 1.20 -4.63 -6.88
C GLY A 391 2.07 -4.99 -8.10
N PRO A 392 2.07 -4.18 -9.17
CA PRO A 392 2.83 -4.48 -10.37
C PRO A 392 4.33 -4.55 -10.17
N MET A 393 4.86 -3.98 -9.08
CA MET A 393 6.28 -4.07 -8.79
C MET A 393 6.72 -5.50 -8.48
N VAL A 394 5.98 -6.22 -7.63
CA VAL A 394 6.29 -7.60 -7.24
C VAL A 394 5.89 -8.59 -8.33
N ARG A 395 4.77 -8.32 -9.02
CA ARG A 395 4.29 -9.16 -10.13
C ARG A 395 5.16 -9.12 -11.36
N ALA A 396 5.87 -8.02 -11.61
CA ALA A 396 6.86 -7.94 -12.68
C ALA A 396 8.18 -8.67 -12.35
N SER A 397 8.38 -9.01 -11.07
CA SER A 397 9.52 -9.74 -10.54
C SER A 397 9.17 -11.22 -10.28
N GLY A 398 8.22 -11.77 -11.02
CA GLY A 398 7.92 -13.20 -11.05
C GLY A 398 6.95 -13.73 -9.99
N HIS A 399 6.49 -12.91 -9.05
CA HIS A 399 5.56 -13.35 -7.99
C HIS A 399 4.11 -13.06 -8.39
N ALA A 400 3.32 -14.09 -8.70
CA ALA A 400 1.90 -13.98 -9.04
C ALA A 400 1.02 -13.71 -7.79
N ARG A 401 1.24 -12.56 -7.15
CA ARG A 401 0.62 -12.14 -5.88
C ARG A 401 -0.35 -10.99 -6.08
N ASP A 402 -1.57 -11.12 -5.56
CA ASP A 402 -2.57 -10.06 -5.56
C ASP A 402 -3.57 -10.25 -4.43
N THR A 403 -3.68 -9.27 -3.52
CA THR A 403 -4.60 -9.31 -2.38
C THR A 403 -6.04 -9.59 -2.79
N ARG A 404 -6.50 -9.18 -3.97
CA ARG A 404 -7.87 -9.45 -4.43
C ARG A 404 -8.13 -10.94 -4.67
N ALA A 405 -7.09 -11.70 -5.03
CA ALA A 405 -7.15 -13.14 -5.25
C ALA A 405 -6.71 -13.93 -4.01
N ASP A 406 -5.71 -13.44 -3.29
CA ASP A 406 -5.13 -14.12 -2.12
C ASP A 406 -5.99 -13.95 -0.87
N HIS A 407 -6.53 -12.74 -0.67
CA HIS A 407 -7.40 -12.38 0.45
C HIS A 407 -8.61 -11.58 -0.07
N PRO A 408 -9.54 -12.22 -0.80
CA PRO A 408 -10.64 -11.52 -1.44
C PRO A 408 -11.46 -10.71 -0.43
N PHE A 409 -11.64 -9.43 -0.72
CA PHE A 409 -12.42 -8.48 0.08
C PHE A 409 -13.52 -7.86 -0.80
N VAL A 410 -14.53 -7.27 -0.16
CA VAL A 410 -15.73 -6.75 -0.84
C VAL A 410 -16.28 -7.77 -1.85
N GLY A 411 -16.66 -7.35 -3.06
CA GLY A 411 -17.17 -8.24 -4.11
C GLY A 411 -16.10 -9.00 -4.90
N TYR A 412 -14.81 -8.94 -4.57
CA TYR A 412 -13.78 -9.60 -5.39
C TYR A 412 -13.89 -11.12 -5.43
N GLY A 413 -14.41 -11.75 -4.36
CA GLY A 413 -14.69 -13.18 -4.35
C GLY A 413 -15.82 -13.61 -5.31
N LEU A 414 -16.60 -12.66 -5.84
CA LEU A 414 -17.69 -12.90 -6.79
C LEU A 414 -17.27 -12.63 -8.25
N LEU A 415 -16.09 -12.08 -8.48
CA LEU A 415 -15.63 -11.66 -9.81
C LEU A 415 -14.62 -12.64 -10.39
N PRO A 416 -14.72 -12.99 -11.68
CA PRO A 416 -13.67 -13.74 -12.36
C PRO A 416 -12.45 -12.84 -12.54
N MET A 417 -11.35 -13.18 -11.89
CA MET A 417 -10.10 -12.43 -11.97
C MET A 417 -8.94 -13.35 -12.34
N GLU A 418 -8.15 -12.91 -13.32
CA GLU A 418 -6.86 -13.49 -13.67
C GLU A 418 -5.73 -12.65 -13.07
N VAL A 419 -4.75 -13.29 -12.43
CA VAL A 419 -3.57 -12.62 -11.87
C VAL A 419 -2.46 -12.65 -12.90
N HIS A 420 -2.00 -11.46 -13.33
CA HIS A 420 -0.97 -11.31 -14.35
C HIS A 420 0.40 -11.05 -13.73
N SER A 421 1.40 -11.87 -14.08
CA SER A 421 2.79 -11.70 -13.66
C SER A 421 3.76 -11.84 -14.82
N GLU A 422 4.89 -11.17 -14.72
CA GLU A 422 5.99 -11.18 -15.69
C GLU A 422 7.30 -11.58 -14.99
N GLN A 423 8.28 -12.06 -15.74
CA GLN A 423 9.57 -12.55 -15.21
C GLN A 423 10.75 -11.64 -15.58
N GLY A 424 10.55 -10.59 -16.39
CA GLY A 424 11.63 -9.74 -16.88
C GLY A 424 12.23 -8.80 -15.83
N CYS A 425 11.54 -8.60 -14.70
CA CYS A 425 12.00 -7.80 -13.54
C CYS A 425 12.21 -6.30 -13.82
N ASP A 426 11.95 -5.84 -15.03
CA ASP A 426 12.28 -4.51 -15.55
C ASP A 426 11.05 -3.61 -15.75
N VAL A 427 11.27 -2.38 -16.22
CA VAL A 427 10.19 -1.41 -16.44
C VAL A 427 9.17 -1.94 -17.46
N ILE A 428 9.59 -2.57 -18.56
CA ILE A 428 8.63 -3.08 -19.56
C ILE A 428 7.74 -4.18 -18.98
N SER A 429 8.27 -5.04 -18.11
CA SER A 429 7.50 -6.07 -17.41
C SER A 429 6.42 -5.46 -16.51
N ARG A 430 6.75 -4.38 -15.80
CA ARG A 430 5.76 -3.62 -14.99
C ARG A 430 4.68 -3.00 -15.86
N LEU A 431 5.02 -2.50 -17.04
CA LEU A 431 4.05 -1.94 -18.00
C LEU A 431 3.11 -3.02 -18.52
N LYS A 432 3.63 -4.19 -18.90
CA LYS A 432 2.81 -5.34 -19.36
C LYS A 432 1.81 -5.80 -18.31
N VAL A 433 2.23 -5.92 -17.05
CA VAL A 433 1.31 -6.23 -15.94
C VAL A 433 0.17 -5.21 -15.89
N ARG A 434 0.46 -3.90 -15.96
CA ARG A 434 -0.56 -2.85 -15.93
C ARG A 434 -1.49 -2.88 -17.14
N ILE A 435 -0.96 -3.16 -18.33
CA ILE A 435 -1.75 -3.32 -19.56
C ILE A 435 -2.76 -4.47 -19.38
N ASN A 436 -2.30 -5.62 -18.91
CA ASN A 436 -3.17 -6.78 -18.69
C ASN A 436 -4.19 -6.52 -17.58
N GLU A 437 -3.82 -5.77 -16.53
CA GLU A 437 -4.74 -5.35 -15.50
C GLU A 437 -5.83 -4.39 -16.01
N VAL A 438 -5.55 -3.54 -17.02
CA VAL A 438 -6.58 -2.71 -17.66
C VAL A 438 -7.64 -3.59 -18.31
N TYR A 439 -7.26 -4.61 -19.07
CA TYR A 439 -8.21 -5.53 -19.69
C TYR A 439 -8.96 -6.38 -18.67
N THR A 440 -8.28 -6.81 -17.62
CA THR A 440 -8.89 -7.55 -16.50
C THR A 440 -9.93 -6.68 -15.79
N SER A 441 -9.61 -5.40 -15.52
CA SER A 441 -10.54 -4.44 -14.92
C SER A 441 -11.79 -4.26 -15.78
N LEU A 442 -11.63 -4.11 -17.10
CA LEU A 442 -12.76 -3.99 -18.03
C LEU A 442 -13.64 -5.26 -18.02
N ASN A 443 -13.04 -6.45 -17.99
CA ASN A 443 -13.78 -7.71 -17.90
C ASN A 443 -14.56 -7.83 -16.59
N MET A 444 -13.95 -7.42 -15.47
CA MET A 444 -14.59 -7.44 -14.16
C MET A 444 -15.73 -6.43 -14.05
N ILE A 445 -15.59 -5.25 -14.67
CA ILE A 445 -16.68 -4.27 -14.79
C ILE A 445 -17.83 -4.86 -15.60
N ASP A 446 -17.56 -5.40 -16.79
CA ASP A 446 -18.57 -6.00 -17.65
C ASP A 446 -19.33 -7.12 -16.91
N PHE A 447 -18.61 -8.01 -16.23
CA PHE A 447 -19.18 -9.11 -15.45
C PHE A 447 -20.01 -8.62 -14.26
N GLY A 448 -19.47 -7.66 -13.49
CA GLY A 448 -20.14 -7.12 -12.32
C GLY A 448 -21.43 -6.39 -12.65
N LEU A 449 -21.48 -5.70 -13.80
CA LEU A 449 -22.70 -5.06 -14.31
C LEU A 449 -23.75 -6.09 -14.77
N ASP A 450 -23.32 -7.19 -15.40
CA ASP A 450 -24.22 -8.25 -15.88
C ASP A 450 -24.78 -9.11 -14.74
N ASN A 451 -24.03 -9.28 -13.66
CA ASN A 451 -24.35 -10.14 -12.53
C ASN A 451 -24.60 -9.37 -11.23
N LEU A 452 -25.00 -8.10 -11.35
CA LEU A 452 -25.23 -7.25 -10.19
C LEU A 452 -26.34 -7.84 -9.30
N PRO A 453 -26.06 -8.21 -8.03
CA PRO A 453 -27.07 -8.82 -7.17
C PRO A 453 -28.29 -7.92 -6.97
N GLY A 454 -29.46 -8.54 -6.83
CA GLY A 454 -30.66 -7.82 -6.39
C GLY A 454 -30.54 -7.33 -4.94
N GLY A 455 -31.43 -6.43 -4.54
CA GLY A 455 -31.44 -5.85 -3.18
C GLY A 455 -31.46 -4.32 -3.22
N ARG A 456 -31.58 -3.70 -2.04
CA ARG A 456 -31.44 -2.26 -1.84
C ARG A 456 -30.30 -1.98 -0.89
#